data_AF-A0A842WNV1-F1
#
_entry.id   AF-A0A842WNV1-F1
#
_cell.length_a   1.000
_cell.length_b   1.000
_cell.length_c   1.000
_cell.angle_alpha   90.00
_cell.angle_beta   90.00
_cell.angle_gamma   90.00
#
_symmetry.space_group_name_H-M   'P 1'
#
loop_
_entity.id
_entity.type
_entity.pdbx_description
1 polymer ?
#
loop_
_entity_poly.entity_id
_entity_poly.type
_entity_poly.pdbx_seq_one_letter_code
_entity_poly.pdbx_strand_id
1 'polypeptide(L)'
;MSVRRFVLFYIEEDWILKRYRIVKLKDKILLSKVEACEVTKPSFEDTWKVEIRRGLLQYAVLAIVRLHEKGIHGYGIARELDERTDGLLEVKEGTLYPILHRLRKERLLNQYTEKSDAGPRRKVYVLTGEGDRVLRELSVILGNIFNKLEALKSE
;
A
#
# COMPACT_ATOMS: atom_id res chain seq x y z
N MET A 1 -23.13 4.77 -30.79
CA MET A 1 -22.54 3.44 -31.10
C MET A 1 -21.15 3.72 -31.67
N SER A 2 -20.02 3.21 -31.21
CA SER A 2 -19.69 2.02 -30.44
C SER A 2 -18.37 2.31 -29.71
N VAL A 3 -18.33 2.07 -28.40
CA VAL A 3 -17.10 2.20 -27.60
C VAL A 3 -16.17 1.08 -28.05
N ARG A 4 -15.05 1.43 -28.67
CA ARG A 4 -14.03 0.46 -29.12
C ARG A 4 -13.49 -0.27 -27.90
N ARG A 5 -13.82 -1.56 -27.78
CA ARG A 5 -13.27 -2.45 -26.76
C ARG A 5 -11.77 -2.60 -27.00
N PHE A 6 -10.96 -2.08 -26.09
CA PHE A 6 -9.51 -2.27 -26.09
C PHE A 6 -9.20 -3.63 -25.45
N VAL A 7 -8.39 -4.44 -26.11
CA VAL A 7 -7.86 -5.69 -25.54
C VAL A 7 -6.35 -5.64 -25.65
N LEU A 8 -5.67 -5.65 -24.50
CA LEU A 8 -4.23 -5.80 -24.40
C LEU A 8 -3.93 -7.30 -24.26
N PHE A 9 -3.08 -7.83 -25.12
CA PHE A 9 -2.56 -9.20 -24.99
C PHE A 9 -1.12 -9.16 -24.48
N TYR A 10 -0.78 -10.11 -23.62
CA TYR A 10 0.57 -10.38 -23.15
C TYR A 10 1.01 -11.70 -23.79
N ILE A 11 2.23 -11.74 -24.33
CA ILE A 11 2.87 -12.96 -24.83
C ILE A 11 4.08 -13.18 -23.91
N GLU A 12 4.06 -14.26 -23.13
CA GLU A 12 5.16 -14.68 -22.26
C GLU A 12 6.23 -15.39 -23.10
N GLU A 13 7.15 -14.63 -23.65
CA GLU A 13 8.45 -15.15 -24.09
C GLU A 13 9.51 -14.43 -23.26
N ASP A 14 10.24 -15.20 -22.45
CA ASP A 14 11.41 -14.83 -21.66
C ASP A 14 11.61 -13.31 -21.41
N TRP A 15 11.17 -12.87 -20.22
CA TRP A 15 11.43 -11.59 -19.53
C TRP A 15 11.21 -10.26 -20.28
N ILE A 16 10.80 -10.28 -21.55
CA ILE A 16 10.49 -9.08 -22.35
C ILE A 16 8.99 -9.05 -22.66
N LEU A 17 8.22 -8.27 -21.89
CA LEU A 17 6.83 -7.99 -22.25
C LEU A 17 6.76 -7.09 -23.49
N LYS A 18 6.65 -7.69 -24.67
CA LYS A 18 6.35 -6.96 -25.91
C LYS A 18 4.89 -6.51 -25.89
N ARG A 19 4.64 -5.23 -25.62
CA ARG A 19 3.28 -4.66 -25.64
C ARG A 19 2.85 -4.40 -27.09
N TYR A 20 1.80 -5.08 -27.53
CA TYR A 20 1.17 -4.81 -28.83
C TYR A 20 -0.15 -4.07 -28.63
N ARG A 21 -0.41 -3.05 -29.46
CA ARG A 21 -1.72 -2.41 -29.53
C ARG A 21 -2.49 -2.98 -30.70
N ILE A 22 -3.61 -3.64 -30.42
CA ILE A 22 -4.54 -4.11 -31.46
C ILE A 22 -5.48 -2.96 -31.81
N VAL A 23 -5.42 -2.50 -33.05
CA VAL A 23 -6.38 -1.52 -33.59
C VAL A 23 -7.25 -2.23 -34.63
N LYS A 24 -8.56 -2.36 -34.36
CA LYS A 24 -9.54 -2.83 -35.36
C LYS A 24 -9.90 -1.70 -36.31
N LEU A 25 -9.56 -1.84 -37.58
CA LEU A 25 -9.96 -0.95 -38.67
C LEU A 25 -10.58 -1.81 -39.78
N LYS A 26 -11.87 -1.60 -40.07
CA LYS A 26 -12.62 -2.17 -41.22
C LYS A 26 -12.17 -3.58 -41.62
N ASP A 27 -12.45 -4.54 -40.73
CA ASP A 27 -12.22 -5.98 -40.91
C ASP A 27 -10.75 -6.46 -41.03
N LYS A 28 -9.76 -5.59 -40.76
CA LYS A 28 -8.35 -5.97 -40.64
C LYS A 28 -7.85 -5.78 -39.20
N ILE A 29 -7.20 -6.83 -38.67
CA ILE A 29 -6.44 -6.77 -37.41
C ILE A 29 -5.05 -6.25 -37.78
N LEU A 30 -4.73 -5.00 -37.40
CA LEU A 30 -3.36 -4.50 -37.46
C LEU A 30 -2.77 -4.46 -36.05
N LEU A 31 -1.64 -5.16 -35.90
CA LEU A 31 -0.76 -5.07 -34.74
C LEU A 31 0.20 -3.90 -34.98
N SER A 32 -0.05 -2.75 -34.34
CA SER A 32 0.96 -1.70 -34.26
C SER A 32 1.87 -2.00 -33.07
N LYS A 33 3.17 -2.15 -33.33
CA LYS A 33 4.21 -2.24 -32.29
C LYS A 33 4.13 -0.98 -31.44
N VAL A 34 3.84 -1.13 -30.15
CA VAL A 34 4.07 -0.06 -29.18
C VAL A 34 5.55 -0.13 -28.84
N GLU A 35 6.22 1.03 -28.76
CA GLU A 35 7.62 1.06 -28.31
C GLU A 35 7.75 0.26 -27.01
N ALA A 36 8.67 -0.70 -27.03
CA ALA A 36 8.94 -1.54 -25.89
C ALA A 36 9.60 -0.66 -24.83
N CYS A 37 8.91 -0.45 -23.71
CA CYS A 37 9.58 0.01 -22.51
C CYS A 37 10.39 -1.19 -21.99
N GLU A 38 11.71 -1.08 -21.99
CA GLU A 38 12.56 -2.08 -21.36
C GLU A 38 12.27 -2.09 -19.85
N VAL A 39 11.36 -2.98 -19.43
CA VAL A 39 11.10 -3.22 -18.01
C VAL A 39 12.22 -4.14 -17.54
N THR A 40 13.27 -3.58 -16.97
CA THR A 40 14.33 -4.34 -16.33
C THR A 40 13.77 -5.11 -15.14
N LYS A 41 14.24 -6.35 -14.94
CA LYS A 41 13.85 -7.16 -13.78
C LYS A 41 14.23 -6.39 -12.50
N PRO A 42 13.34 -6.27 -11.51
CA PRO A 42 13.67 -5.58 -10.27
C PRO A 42 14.85 -6.27 -9.58
N SER A 43 15.70 -5.47 -8.93
CA SER A 43 16.82 -6.00 -8.15
C SER A 43 16.31 -6.81 -6.95
N PHE A 44 17.21 -7.56 -6.31
CA PHE A 44 16.88 -8.27 -5.08
C PHE A 44 16.48 -7.27 -3.98
N GLU A 45 17.21 -6.17 -3.88
CA GLU A 45 17.01 -5.08 -2.93
C GLU A 45 15.64 -4.43 -3.11
N ASP A 46 15.21 -4.20 -4.35
CA ASP A 46 13.89 -3.62 -4.64
C ASP A 46 12.76 -4.55 -4.21
N THR A 47 12.89 -5.84 -4.53
CA THR A 47 11.91 -6.86 -4.11
C THR A 47 11.83 -6.94 -2.59
N TRP A 48 12.99 -6.95 -1.92
CA TRP A 48 13.08 -7.04 -0.47
C TRP A 48 12.50 -5.81 0.25
N LYS A 49 12.72 -4.60 -0.27
CA LYS A 49 12.09 -3.36 0.24
C LYS A 49 10.57 -3.46 0.24
N VAL A 50 9.97 -4.03 -0.81
CA VAL A 50 8.51 -4.21 -0.90
C VAL A 50 7.99 -5.16 0.19
N GLU A 51 8.66 -6.28 0.42
CA GLU A 51 8.27 -7.24 1.46
C GLU A 51 8.38 -6.66 2.87
N ILE A 52 9.49 -5.96 3.19
CA ILE A 52 9.65 -5.27 4.46
C ILE A 52 8.54 -4.23 4.65
N ARG A 53 8.32 -3.38 3.64
CA ARG A 53 7.29 -2.33 3.70
C ARG A 53 5.92 -2.93 3.95
N ARG A 54 5.56 -4.01 3.26
CA ARG A 54 4.28 -4.72 3.45
C ARG A 54 4.12 -5.25 4.88
N GLY A 55 5.19 -5.74 5.49
CA GLY A 55 5.20 -6.20 6.88
C GLY A 55 5.01 -5.06 7.88
N LEU A 56 5.71 -3.95 7.68
CA LEU A 56 5.72 -2.81 8.61
C LEU A 56 4.51 -1.90 8.51
N LEU A 57 3.83 -1.86 7.36
CA LEU A 57 2.77 -0.88 7.10
C LEU A 57 1.58 -0.99 8.07
N GLN A 58 1.20 -2.21 8.49
CA GLN A 58 0.13 -2.39 9.47
C GLN A 58 0.50 -1.83 10.84
N TYR A 59 1.73 -2.09 11.29
CA TYR A 59 2.28 -1.53 12.52
C TYR A 59 2.32 -0.01 12.46
N ALA A 60 2.80 0.55 11.35
CA ALA A 60 2.89 2.00 11.17
C ALA A 60 1.51 2.67 11.17
N VAL A 61 0.49 2.06 10.56
CA VAL A 61 -0.89 2.56 10.63
C VAL A 61 -1.39 2.62 12.08
N LEU A 62 -1.17 1.58 12.88
CA LEU A 62 -1.54 1.58 14.30
C LEU A 62 -0.79 2.67 15.07
N ALA A 63 0.50 2.84 14.80
CA ALA A 63 1.34 3.87 15.41
C ALA A 63 0.86 5.29 15.08
N ILE A 64 0.50 5.57 13.81
CA ILE A 64 -0.09 6.85 13.42
C ILE A 64 -1.41 7.08 14.16
N VAL A 65 -2.34 6.11 14.13
CA VAL A 65 -3.64 6.29 14.80
C VAL A 65 -3.48 6.51 16.30
N ARG A 66 -2.47 5.92 16.95
CA ARG A 66 -2.17 6.12 18.38
C ARG A 66 -1.88 7.57 18.75
N LEU A 67 -1.36 8.37 17.83
CA LEU A 67 -1.04 9.79 18.03
C LEU A 67 -2.29 10.67 18.09
N HIS A 68 -3.44 10.16 17.65
CA HIS A 68 -4.69 10.91 17.53
C HIS A 68 -5.76 10.31 18.44
N GLU A 69 -5.86 10.82 19.68
CA GLU A 69 -6.82 10.30 20.68
C GLU A 69 -8.28 10.40 20.22
N LYS A 70 -8.62 11.48 19.50
CA LYS A 70 -9.94 11.66 18.90
C LYS A 70 -10.10 10.90 17.58
N GLY A 71 -9.05 10.25 17.10
CA GLY A 71 -9.02 9.54 15.83
C GLY A 71 -8.63 10.41 14.63
N ILE A 72 -8.41 9.73 13.51
CA ILE A 72 -7.89 10.33 12.28
C ILE A 72 -8.58 9.75 11.04
N HIS A 73 -8.75 10.56 10.00
CA HIS A 73 -9.29 10.11 8.72
C HIS A 73 -8.29 9.25 7.93
N GLY A 74 -8.78 8.35 7.09
CA GLY A 74 -7.92 7.50 6.23
C GLY A 74 -6.90 8.30 5.41
N TYR A 75 -7.32 9.39 4.78
CA TYR A 75 -6.40 10.29 4.07
C TYR A 75 -5.33 10.90 4.98
N GLY A 76 -5.71 11.31 6.20
CA GLY A 76 -4.76 11.82 7.19
C GLY A 76 -3.72 10.78 7.59
N ILE A 77 -4.13 9.51 7.72
CA ILE A 77 -3.20 8.40 7.99
C ILE A 77 -2.19 8.26 6.85
N ALA A 78 -2.64 8.25 5.59
CA ALA A 78 -1.74 8.15 4.44
C ALA A 78 -0.73 9.30 4.41
N ARG A 79 -1.20 10.52 4.65
CA ARG A 79 -0.36 11.72 4.67
C ARG A 79 0.67 11.68 5.80
N GLU A 80 0.27 11.33 7.01
CA GLU A 80 1.22 11.26 8.12
C GLU A 80 2.21 10.09 7.98
N LEU A 81 1.82 8.98 7.36
CA LEU A 81 2.78 7.92 7.02
C LEU A 81 3.84 8.44 6.06
N ASP A 82 3.45 9.17 5.02
CA ASP A 82 4.39 9.75 4.06
C ASP A 82 5.32 10.76 4.75
N GLU A 83 4.75 11.76 5.41
CA GLU A 83 5.49 12.86 6.05
C GLU A 83 6.42 12.41 7.18
N ARG A 84 6.00 11.47 8.03
CA ARG A 84 6.79 11.05 9.21
C ARG A 84 7.81 9.96 8.89
N THR A 85 7.75 9.36 7.71
CA THR A 85 8.68 8.29 7.31
C THR A 85 9.53 8.66 6.10
N ASP A 86 9.55 9.94 5.72
CA ASP A 86 10.28 10.44 4.54
C ASP A 86 9.96 9.62 3.28
N GLY A 87 8.68 9.27 3.10
CA GLY A 87 8.19 8.47 1.97
C GLY A 87 8.53 6.97 2.02
N LEU A 88 9.27 6.48 3.03
CA LEU A 88 9.64 5.07 3.13
C LEU A 88 8.42 4.15 3.22
N LEU A 89 7.37 4.59 3.93
CA LEU A 89 6.15 3.81 4.05
C LEU A 89 5.04 4.22 3.11
N GLU A 90 5.04 5.45 2.54
CA GLU A 90 3.98 6.13 1.74
C GLU A 90 2.62 5.40 1.83
N VAL A 91 1.74 5.31 0.84
CA VAL A 91 0.68 4.28 0.68
C VAL A 91 -0.46 4.88 -0.11
N LYS A 92 -0.91 4.16 -1.14
CA LYS A 92 -2.07 4.54 -1.93
C LYS A 92 -3.36 4.10 -1.25
N GLU A 93 -4.46 4.81 -1.50
CA GLU A 93 -5.78 4.49 -0.95
C GLU A 93 -6.18 3.02 -1.16
N GLY A 94 -5.89 2.48 -2.36
CA GLY A 94 -6.19 1.09 -2.72
C GLY A 94 -5.50 0.05 -1.84
N THR A 95 -4.43 0.41 -1.13
CA THR A 95 -3.71 -0.45 -0.18
C THR A 95 -4.09 -0.13 1.27
N LEU A 96 -4.28 1.15 1.59
CA LEU A 96 -4.59 1.60 2.95
C LEU A 96 -5.96 1.10 3.43
N TYR A 97 -7.01 1.23 2.61
CA TYR A 97 -8.36 0.87 3.06
C TYR A 97 -8.54 -0.63 3.35
N PRO A 98 -7.96 -1.56 2.57
CA PRO A 98 -7.91 -2.97 2.95
C PRO A 98 -7.20 -3.22 4.28
N ILE A 99 -6.10 -2.51 4.57
CA ILE A 99 -5.39 -2.61 5.85
C ILE A 99 -6.29 -2.13 6.99
N LEU A 100 -6.90 -0.95 6.86
CA LEU A 100 -7.83 -0.41 7.85
C LEU A 100 -9.01 -1.36 8.08
N HIS A 101 -9.56 -1.96 7.02
CA HIS A 101 -10.62 -2.96 7.13
C HIS A 101 -10.16 -4.19 7.93
N ARG A 102 -8.96 -4.70 7.66
CA ARG A 102 -8.39 -5.84 8.39
C ARG A 102 -8.18 -5.50 9.87
N LEU A 103 -7.52 -4.40 10.18
CA LEU A 103 -7.26 -3.98 11.56
C LEU A 103 -8.55 -3.78 12.37
N ARG A 104 -9.63 -3.30 11.71
CA ARG A 104 -10.96 -3.24 12.31
C ARG A 104 -11.57 -4.61 12.56
N LYS A 105 -11.44 -5.54 11.62
CA LYS A 105 -11.95 -6.92 11.75
C LYS A 105 -11.27 -7.63 12.93
N GLU A 106 -9.98 -7.37 13.13
CA GLU A 106 -9.20 -7.84 14.28
C GLU A 106 -9.46 -7.03 15.57
N ARG A 107 -10.41 -6.08 15.57
CA ARG A 107 -10.78 -5.24 16.72
C ARG A 107 -9.65 -4.36 17.27
N LEU A 108 -8.60 -4.13 16.49
CA LEU A 108 -7.50 -3.22 16.83
C LEU A 108 -7.85 -1.76 16.57
N LEU A 109 -8.78 -1.51 15.64
CA LEU A 109 -9.32 -0.20 15.34
C LEU A 109 -10.85 -0.17 15.48
N ASN A 110 -11.35 0.91 16.06
CA ASN A 110 -12.74 1.34 15.93
C ASN A 110 -12.88 2.36 14.81
N GLN A 111 -14.11 2.54 14.33
CA GLN A 111 -14.41 3.57 13.35
C GLN A 111 -15.76 4.19 13.66
N TYR A 112 -15.83 5.51 13.57
CA TYR A 112 -17.08 6.24 13.56
C TYR A 112 -17.13 7.16 12.34
N THR A 113 -18.25 7.83 12.18
CA THR A 113 -18.49 8.71 11.05
C THR A 113 -18.74 10.12 11.54
N GLU A 114 -17.97 11.05 10.99
CA GLU A 114 -18.04 12.46 11.34
C GLU A 114 -18.73 13.25 10.22
N LYS A 115 -19.49 14.28 10.60
CA LYS A 115 -20.08 15.21 9.64
C LYS A 115 -18.96 16.05 9.03
N SER A 116 -18.99 16.23 7.72
CA SER A 116 -18.09 17.12 7.01
C SER A 116 -18.85 18.41 6.71
N ASP A 117 -18.23 19.57 6.89
CA ASP A 117 -18.90 20.88 6.72
C ASP A 117 -19.38 21.13 5.29
N ALA A 118 -18.71 20.55 4.29
CA ALA A 118 -19.01 20.76 2.87
C ALA A 118 -18.98 19.47 2.04
N GLY A 119 -19.26 18.29 2.61
CA GLY A 119 -19.10 17.05 1.85
C GLY A 119 -19.67 15.77 2.49
N PRO A 120 -19.42 14.62 1.85
CA PRO A 120 -19.85 13.34 2.36
C PRO A 120 -19.20 13.06 3.72
N ARG A 121 -19.98 12.37 4.56
CA ARG A 121 -19.57 11.87 5.86
C ARG A 121 -18.22 11.15 5.82
N ARG A 122 -17.27 11.54 6.67
CA ARG A 122 -15.91 11.00 6.69
C ARG A 122 -15.78 9.90 7.74
N LYS A 123 -15.09 8.82 7.38
CA LYS A 123 -14.72 7.76 8.33
C LYS A 123 -13.52 8.22 9.15
N VAL A 124 -13.63 8.10 10.46
CA VAL A 124 -12.56 8.38 11.42
C VAL A 124 -12.18 7.07 12.09
N TYR A 125 -10.90 6.80 12.25
CA TYR A 125 -10.37 5.60 12.89
C TYR A 125 -9.74 5.95 14.23
N VAL A 126 -10.03 5.14 15.24
CA VAL A 126 -9.52 5.31 16.61
C VAL A 126 -8.93 3.98 17.06
N LEU A 127 -7.80 4.04 17.77
CA LEU A 127 -7.18 2.85 18.35
C LEU A 127 -8.03 2.30 19.50
N THR A 128 -8.23 0.99 19.54
CA THR A 128 -8.87 0.34 20.70
C THR A 128 -7.85 0.07 21.80
N GLY A 129 -8.31 -0.25 23.02
CA GLY A 129 -7.40 -0.69 24.09
C GLY A 129 -6.62 -1.95 23.70
N GLU A 130 -7.24 -2.86 22.95
CA GLU A 130 -6.57 -4.05 22.40
C GLU A 130 -5.57 -3.68 21.31
N GLY A 131 -5.91 -2.72 20.44
CA GLY A 131 -4.99 -2.16 19.45
C GLY A 131 -3.74 -1.53 20.07
N ASP A 132 -3.90 -0.80 21.18
CA ASP A 132 -2.80 -0.22 21.95
C ASP A 132 -1.92 -1.29 22.60
N ARG A 133 -2.53 -2.35 23.17
CA ARG A 133 -1.80 -3.51 23.70
C ARG A 133 -0.94 -4.16 22.62
N VAL A 134 -1.55 -4.50 21.48
CA VAL A 134 -0.86 -5.14 20.35
C VAL A 134 0.24 -4.23 19.78
N LEU A 135 -0.01 -2.93 19.64
CA LEU A 135 1.00 -1.98 19.17
C LEU A 135 2.25 -1.98 20.08
N ARG A 136 2.07 -1.98 21.41
CA ARG A 136 3.18 -2.06 22.37
C ARG A 136 3.96 -3.37 22.23
N GLU A 137 3.27 -4.50 22.12
CA GLU A 137 3.91 -5.81 21.95
C GLU A 137 4.74 -5.88 20.67
N LEU A 138 4.17 -5.40 19.55
CA LEU A 138 4.89 -5.33 18.27
C LEU A 138 6.10 -4.39 18.35
N SER A 139 5.99 -3.25 19.05
CA SER A 139 7.11 -2.33 19.24
C SER A 139 8.29 -3.00 19.94
N VAL A 140 8.02 -3.77 21.00
CA VAL A 140 9.04 -4.54 21.72
C VAL A 140 9.66 -5.61 20.82
N ILE A 141 8.85 -6.38 20.10
CA ILE A 141 9.33 -7.43 19.19
C ILE A 141 10.24 -6.85 18.11
N LEU A 142 9.79 -5.78 17.45
CA LEU A 142 10.56 -5.12 16.39
C LEU A 142 11.89 -4.58 16.94
N GLY A 143 11.86 -3.87 18.07
CA GLY A 143 13.08 -3.37 18.71
C GLY A 143 14.07 -4.50 19.04
N ASN A 144 13.59 -5.61 19.58
CA ASN A 144 14.43 -6.77 19.88
C ASN A 144 15.05 -7.39 18.62
N ILE A 145 14.29 -7.50 17.52
CA ILE A 145 14.79 -8.01 16.25
C ILE A 145 15.88 -7.08 15.72
N PHE A 146 15.64 -5.78 15.64
CA PHE A 146 16.62 -4.81 15.14
C PHE A 146 17.89 -4.83 16.00
N ASN A 147 17.77 -4.81 17.33
CA ASN A 147 18.91 -4.85 18.23
C ASN A 147 19.78 -6.10 18.02
N LYS A 148 19.15 -7.27 17.87
CA LYS A 148 19.88 -8.53 17.61
C LYS A 148 20.56 -8.52 16.24
N LEU A 149 19.90 -8.01 15.21
CA LEU A 149 20.47 -7.94 13.86
C LEU A 149 21.66 -6.97 13.79
N GLU A 150 21.59 -5.83 14.49
CA GLU A 150 22.72 -4.89 14.55
C GLU A 150 23.91 -5.49 15.32
N ALA A 151 23.65 -6.28 16.37
CA ALA A 151 24.71 -6.98 17.08
C ALA A 151 25.48 -7.95 16.16
N LEU A 152 24.78 -8.67 15.27
CA LEU A 152 25.41 -9.59 14.31
C LEU A 152 26.32 -8.89 13.28
N LYS A 153 26.11 -7.61 13.01
CA LYS A 153 26.98 -6.83 12.09
C LYS A 153 28.26 -6.35 12.76
N SER A 154 28.34 -6.43 14.08
CA SER A 154 29.44 -5.93 14.91
C SER A 154 30.41 -7.04 15.33
N GLU A 155 30.22 -8.26 14.84
CA GLU A 155 31.14 -9.41 14.94
C GLU A 155 31.92 -9.59 13.63
#